data_AF-X0ZQE2-F1
#
_entry.id   AF-X0ZQE2-F1
#
_cell.length_a   1.000
_cell.length_b   1.000
_cell.length_c   1.000
_cell.angle_alpha   90.00
_cell.angle_beta   90.00
_cell.angle_gamma   90.00
#
_symmetry.space_group_name_H-M   'P 1'
#
loop_
_entity.id
_entity.type
_entity.pdbx_description
1 polymer ?
#
loop_
_entity_poly.entity_id
_entity_poly.type
_entity_poly.pdbx_seq_one_letter_code
_entity_poly.pdbx_strand_id
1 'polypeptide(L)'
;MVILVDGEDTTIRFQLKVPKGFQDLVRAQVIVVQIATAASPNMQWSTTTDFGGICLDEAYNLHSDAETDQVTALTQNDLECVDISGSLDGIVAEDLVGITFIRRGGEAGDEVDADVYYLGARFHYV
;
A
#
# COMPACT_ATOMS: atom_id res chain seq x y z
N MET A 1 -9.85 9.55 8.92
CA MET A 1 -9.66 8.09 9.01
C MET A 1 -10.42 7.46 7.86
N VAL A 2 -9.76 6.63 7.06
CA VAL A 2 -10.41 5.96 5.92
C VAL A 2 -10.79 4.55 6.38
N ILE A 3 -12.00 4.12 6.05
CA ILE A 3 -12.52 2.79 6.36
C ILE A 3 -12.43 1.96 5.10
N LEU A 4 -11.83 0.77 5.21
CA LEU A 4 -11.81 -0.29 4.21
C LEU A 4 -12.98 -1.21 4.52
N VAL A 5 -14.08 -1.01 3.81
CA VAL A 5 -15.39 -1.59 4.13
C VAL A 5 -15.37 -3.12 3.95
N ASP A 6 -16.05 -3.82 4.84
CA ASP A 6 -16.24 -5.27 4.74
C ASP A 6 -16.94 -5.70 3.43
N GLY A 7 -16.52 -6.83 2.86
CA GLY A 7 -17.16 -7.44 1.70
C GLY A 7 -17.07 -6.66 0.38
N GLU A 8 -16.36 -5.52 0.34
CA GLU A 8 -16.28 -4.65 -0.83
C GLU A 8 -14.84 -4.21 -1.13
N ASP A 9 -14.53 -4.07 -2.43
CA ASP A 9 -13.28 -3.49 -2.88
C ASP A 9 -13.20 -2.02 -2.47
N THR A 10 -12.25 -1.70 -1.59
CA THR A 10 -12.05 -0.31 -1.13
C THR A 10 -10.69 0.21 -1.55
N THR A 11 -10.69 1.39 -2.19
CA THR A 11 -9.48 2.02 -2.71
C THR A 11 -9.04 3.21 -1.86
N ILE A 12 -7.74 3.27 -1.55
CA ILE A 12 -7.05 4.39 -0.93
C ILE A 12 -6.01 4.91 -1.91
N ARG A 13 -5.93 6.24 -2.05
CA ARG A 13 -4.91 6.90 -2.88
C ARG A 13 -4.13 7.89 -2.04
N PHE A 14 -2.81 7.85 -2.19
CA PHE A 14 -1.90 8.77 -1.54
C PHE A 14 -0.64 8.94 -2.39
N GLN A 15 0.17 9.92 -2.06
CA GLN A 15 1.37 10.25 -2.82
C GLN A 15 2.55 10.53 -1.90
N LEU A 16 3.74 10.29 -2.41
CA LEU A 16 5.02 10.53 -1.77
C LEU A 16 5.94 11.23 -2.77
N LYS A 17 6.73 12.21 -2.30
CA LYS A 17 7.89 12.68 -3.04
C LYS A 17 9.14 11.99 -2.49
N VAL A 18 9.87 11.29 -3.35
CA VAL A 18 11.13 10.62 -2.99
C VAL A 18 12.18 11.69 -2.70
N PRO A 19 12.91 11.61 -1.57
CA PRO A 19 13.88 12.62 -1.21
C PRO A 19 15.07 12.60 -2.18
N LYS A 20 15.71 13.77 -2.35
CA LYS A 20 16.90 13.92 -3.19
C LYS A 20 18.08 13.02 -2.79
N GLY A 21 18.16 12.67 -1.51
CA GLY A 21 19.21 11.80 -0.97
C GLY A 21 18.90 10.31 -1.02
N PHE A 22 17.81 9.90 -1.66
CA PHE A 22 17.39 8.51 -1.76
C PHE A 22 18.47 7.65 -2.44
N GLN A 23 18.90 6.60 -1.75
CA GLN A 23 19.79 5.56 -2.26
C GLN A 23 19.03 4.26 -2.44
N ASP A 24 18.20 3.92 -1.46
CA ASP A 24 17.45 2.68 -1.46
C ASP A 24 16.20 2.75 -0.55
N LEU A 25 15.20 1.93 -0.86
CA LEU A 25 13.99 1.76 -0.06
C LEU A 25 14.22 0.66 0.97
N VAL A 26 14.15 1.00 2.25
CA VAL A 26 14.26 0.02 3.34
C VAL A 26 12.92 -0.63 3.63
N ARG A 27 11.84 0.18 3.65
CA ARG A 27 10.46 -0.27 3.89
C ARG A 27 9.45 0.68 3.26
N ALA A 28 8.36 0.13 2.75
CA ALA A 28 7.14 0.85 2.46
C ALA A 28 5.97 0.05 3.01
N GLN A 29 5.20 0.64 3.93
CA GLN A 29 4.16 -0.07 4.67
C GLN A 29 2.88 0.74 4.75
N VAL A 30 1.75 0.07 4.53
CA VAL A 30 0.40 0.58 4.85
C VAL A 30 0.03 0.08 6.25
N ILE A 31 -0.40 0.99 7.13
CA ILE A 31 -0.73 0.69 8.51
C ILE A 31 -2.25 0.56 8.63
N VAL A 32 -2.69 -0.63 9.03
CA VAL A 32 -4.11 -0.96 9.19
C VAL A 32 -4.38 -1.56 10.57
N VAL A 33 -5.66 -1.57 10.97
CA VAL A 33 -6.13 -2.27 12.16
C VAL A 33 -7.53 -2.82 11.92
N GLN A 34 -7.75 -4.06 12.35
CA GLN A 34 -9.07 -4.68 12.39
C GLN A 34 -9.55 -4.77 13.84
N ILE A 35 -10.82 -4.45 14.09
CA ILE A 35 -11.43 -4.45 15.44
C ILE A 35 -12.35 -5.67 15.68
N ALA A 36 -12.56 -6.53 14.67
CA ALA A 36 -13.52 -7.64 14.73
C ALA A 36 -13.00 -8.96 15.31
N THR A 37 -13.87 -9.96 15.39
CA THR A 37 -13.77 -11.13 16.27
C THR A 37 -12.98 -12.32 15.74
N ALA A 38 -12.65 -12.36 14.45
CA ALA A 38 -11.78 -13.41 13.92
C ALA A 38 -10.35 -13.23 14.45
N ALA A 39 -9.77 -14.31 15.00
CA ALA A 39 -8.48 -14.23 15.70
C ALA A 39 -7.30 -13.89 14.77
N SER A 40 -7.37 -14.26 13.49
CA SER A 40 -6.39 -13.84 12.48
C SER A 40 -6.86 -14.10 11.04
N PRO A 41 -7.77 -13.28 10.48
CA PRO A 41 -8.19 -13.42 9.09
C PRO A 41 -7.14 -12.86 8.13
N ASN A 42 -7.10 -13.42 6.92
CA ASN A 42 -6.29 -12.92 5.82
C ASN A 42 -7.00 -11.76 5.09
N MET A 43 -6.38 -10.58 5.05
CA MET A 43 -6.82 -9.49 4.19
C MET A 43 -6.18 -9.63 2.80
N GLN A 44 -6.97 -9.64 1.74
CA GLN A 44 -6.46 -9.62 0.37
C GLN A 44 -6.34 -8.16 -0.10
N TRP A 45 -5.25 -7.86 -0.77
CA TRP A 45 -5.00 -6.50 -1.25
C TRP A 45 -4.22 -6.46 -2.55
N SER A 46 -4.19 -5.28 -3.15
CA SER A 46 -3.34 -4.97 -4.29
C SER A 46 -2.83 -3.54 -4.18
N THR A 47 -1.64 -3.30 -4.72
CA THR A 47 -1.07 -1.97 -4.83
C THR A 47 -0.67 -1.72 -6.28
N THR A 48 -0.97 -0.53 -6.78
CA THR A 48 -0.39 -0.02 -8.03
C THR A 48 0.27 1.31 -7.76
N THR A 49 1.41 1.55 -8.38
CA THR A 49 2.13 2.81 -8.30
C THR A 49 2.37 3.37 -9.69
N ASP A 50 2.37 4.69 -9.75
CA ASP A 50 2.81 5.46 -10.90
C ASP A 50 3.82 6.48 -10.38
N PHE A 51 5.03 6.53 -10.95
CA PHE A 51 6.11 7.38 -10.46
C PHE A 51 6.82 8.11 -11.58
N GLY A 52 7.56 9.17 -11.27
CA GLY A 52 8.45 9.81 -12.24
C GLY A 52 9.02 11.14 -11.79
N GLY A 53 10.10 11.56 -12.44
CA GLY A 53 10.84 12.77 -12.12
C GLY A 53 10.02 14.06 -12.24
N ILE A 54 9.95 14.84 -11.16
CA ILE A 54 9.23 16.12 -11.17
C ILE A 54 10.07 17.19 -11.87
N CYS A 55 9.56 17.71 -12.99
CA CYS A 55 10.19 18.82 -13.74
C CYS A 55 11.64 18.53 -14.16
N LEU A 56 11.95 17.26 -14.39
CA LEU A 56 13.22 16.81 -14.96
C LEU A 56 13.02 16.60 -16.47
N ASP A 57 14.08 16.80 -17.26
CA ASP A 57 14.09 16.48 -18.70
C ASP A 57 14.22 14.96 -18.91
N GLU A 58 13.22 14.23 -18.43
CA GLU A 58 13.11 12.77 -18.49
C GLU A 58 11.84 12.35 -19.23
N ALA A 59 11.94 11.29 -20.03
CA ALA A 59 10.79 10.74 -20.77
C ALA A 59 10.00 9.74 -19.92
N TYR A 60 8.66 9.81 -19.98
CA TYR A 60 7.75 8.94 -19.23
C TYR A 60 7.60 7.53 -19.86
N ASN A 61 8.66 6.70 -19.89
CA ASN A 61 8.66 5.37 -20.50
C ASN A 61 8.39 4.17 -19.56
N LEU A 62 9.05 4.05 -18.39
CA LEU A 62 8.82 3.00 -17.39
C LEU A 62 8.61 3.64 -16.03
N HIS A 63 7.34 3.76 -15.62
CA HIS A 63 6.92 4.68 -14.56
C HIS A 63 5.74 4.11 -13.75
N SER A 64 5.61 2.79 -13.74
CA SER A 64 4.54 2.12 -13.02
C SER A 64 4.99 0.76 -12.52
N ASP A 65 4.52 0.37 -11.35
CA ASP A 65 4.74 -0.97 -10.78
C ASP A 65 3.51 -1.42 -10.00
N ALA A 66 3.42 -2.71 -9.66
CA ALA A 66 2.25 -3.26 -8.98
C ALA A 66 2.52 -4.56 -8.22
N GLU A 67 1.77 -4.73 -7.14
CA GLU A 67 1.59 -5.99 -6.43
C GLU A 67 0.11 -6.38 -6.46
N THR A 68 -0.21 -7.52 -7.06
CA THR A 68 -1.59 -8.01 -7.19
C THR A 68 -1.82 -9.23 -6.32
N ASP A 69 -3.05 -9.40 -5.86
CA ASP A 69 -3.51 -10.58 -5.10
C ASP A 69 -2.62 -10.96 -3.91
N GLN A 70 -2.10 -9.95 -3.24
CA GLN A 70 -1.32 -10.14 -2.02
C GLN A 70 -2.22 -10.41 -0.84
N VAL A 71 -1.68 -11.09 0.17
CA VAL A 71 -2.42 -11.47 1.38
C VAL A 71 -1.61 -11.08 2.60
N THR A 72 -2.29 -10.52 3.60
CA THR A 72 -1.68 -10.22 4.90
C THR A 72 -2.61 -10.68 6.01
N ALA A 73 -2.10 -11.55 6.88
CA ALA A 73 -2.82 -11.95 8.08
C ALA A 73 -2.93 -10.76 9.03
N LEU A 74 -4.15 -10.43 9.45
CA LEU A 74 -4.39 -9.41 10.44
C LEU A 74 -4.45 -10.04 11.83
N THR A 75 -4.20 -9.25 12.86
CA THR A 75 -4.43 -9.64 14.25
C THR A 75 -5.44 -8.68 14.87
N GLN A 76 -6.45 -9.22 15.56
CA GLN A 76 -7.49 -8.41 16.20
C GLN A 76 -6.89 -7.36 17.14
N ASN A 77 -7.34 -6.11 17.00
CA ASN A 77 -6.95 -4.95 17.81
C ASN A 77 -5.46 -4.57 17.75
N ASP A 78 -4.69 -5.17 16.83
CA ASP A 78 -3.27 -4.87 16.64
C ASP A 78 -3.05 -4.07 15.35
N LEU A 79 -2.01 -3.24 15.36
CA LEU A 79 -1.56 -2.52 14.17
C LEU A 79 -0.80 -3.48 13.27
N GLU A 80 -1.32 -3.71 12.07
CA GLU A 80 -0.64 -4.51 11.05
C GLU A 80 0.07 -3.60 10.05
N CYS A 81 1.27 -4.01 9.65
CA CYS A 81 2.11 -3.27 8.71
C CYS A 81 2.20 -4.02 7.39
N VAL A 82 1.25 -3.77 6.50
CA VAL A 82 1.18 -4.36 5.16
C VAL A 82 2.35 -3.85 4.32
N ASP A 83 3.27 -4.73 3.94
CA ASP A 83 4.41 -4.40 3.09
C ASP A 83 3.94 -4.17 1.65
N ILE A 84 4.26 -3.01 1.08
CA ILE A 84 3.94 -2.63 -0.30
C ILE A 84 5.21 -2.29 -1.10
N SER A 85 6.38 -2.68 -0.58
CA SER A 85 7.67 -2.32 -1.16
C SER A 85 7.90 -2.91 -2.55
N GLY A 86 7.31 -4.08 -2.87
CA GLY A 86 7.42 -4.69 -4.18
C GLY A 86 6.79 -3.84 -5.30
N SER A 87 5.81 -2.99 -4.95
CA SER A 87 5.25 -2.02 -5.91
C SER A 87 6.07 -0.74 -6.08
N LEU A 88 7.30 -0.68 -5.57
CA LEU A 88 8.14 0.51 -5.53
C LEU A 88 9.58 0.26 -6.00
N ASP A 89 9.87 -0.87 -6.66
CA ASP A 89 11.22 -1.26 -7.07
C ASP A 89 11.86 -0.28 -8.08
N GLY A 90 11.03 0.43 -8.87
CA GLY A 90 11.49 1.34 -9.92
C GLY A 90 11.75 2.79 -9.51
N ILE A 91 11.48 3.17 -8.24
CA ILE A 91 11.55 4.58 -7.84
C ILE A 91 13.00 5.07 -7.74
N VAL A 92 13.22 6.34 -8.10
CA VAL A 92 14.51 7.02 -7.96
C VAL A 92 14.38 8.34 -7.19
N ALA A 93 15.52 8.92 -6.83
CA ALA A 93 15.57 10.19 -6.12
C ALA A 93 14.82 11.29 -6.88
N GLU A 94 14.05 12.09 -6.14
CA GLU A 94 13.23 13.20 -6.65
C GLU A 94 11.97 12.83 -7.44
N ASP A 95 11.62 11.54 -7.55
CA ASP A 95 10.35 11.11 -8.12
C ASP A 95 9.14 11.59 -7.31
N LEU A 96 8.05 11.92 -8.00
CA LEU A 96 6.71 11.91 -7.41
C LEU A 96 6.11 10.54 -7.63
N VAL A 97 5.68 9.89 -6.56
CA VAL A 97 5.05 8.57 -6.59
C VAL A 97 3.59 8.72 -6.19
N GLY A 98 2.68 8.39 -7.09
CA GLY A 98 1.27 8.13 -6.80
C GLY A 98 1.09 6.66 -6.45
N ILE A 99 0.33 6.39 -5.38
CA ILE A 99 0.11 5.04 -4.85
C ILE A 99 -1.39 4.82 -4.72
N THR A 100 -1.87 3.71 -5.28
CA THR A 100 -3.23 3.21 -5.13
C THR A 100 -3.18 1.87 -4.40
N PHE A 101 -3.64 1.86 -3.16
CA PHE A 101 -3.83 0.64 -2.36
C PHE A 101 -5.29 0.23 -2.40
N ILE A 102 -5.56 -1.06 -2.62
CA ILE A 102 -6.91 -1.61 -2.73
C ILE A 102 -7.02 -2.77 -1.77
N ARG A 103 -7.91 -2.70 -0.78
CA ARG A 103 -8.41 -3.91 -0.11
C ARG A 103 -9.38 -4.59 -1.07
N ARG A 104 -9.21 -5.90 -1.28
CA ARG A 104 -10.02 -6.73 -2.17
C ARG A 104 -11.13 -7.45 -1.39
N GLY A 105 -11.95 -6.69 -0.69
CA GLY A 105 -12.96 -7.25 0.24
C GLY A 105 -14.03 -8.11 -0.44
N GLY A 106 -14.24 -7.95 -1.75
CA GLY A 106 -15.17 -8.79 -2.51
C GLY A 106 -14.57 -10.11 -3.02
N GLU A 107 -13.27 -10.32 -2.85
CA GLU A 107 -12.56 -11.48 -3.39
C GLU A 107 -12.53 -12.64 -2.40
N ALA A 108 -12.52 -13.87 -2.93
CA ALA A 108 -12.58 -15.08 -2.10
C ALA A 108 -11.35 -15.29 -1.19
N GLY A 109 -10.24 -14.57 -1.44
CA GLY A 109 -9.05 -14.60 -0.60
C GLY A 109 -9.05 -13.58 0.54
N ASP A 110 -10.03 -12.67 0.62
CA ASP A 110 -10.24 -11.80 1.77
C ASP A 110 -11.15 -12.53 2.77
N GLU A 111 -10.56 -13.01 3.86
CA GLU A 111 -11.22 -13.73 4.94
C GLU A 111 -11.67 -12.79 6.08
N VAL A 112 -11.47 -11.48 5.91
CA VAL A 112 -11.78 -10.48 6.93
C VAL A 112 -13.27 -10.19 6.90
N ASP A 113 -13.98 -10.58 7.96
CA ASP A 113 -15.43 -10.44 8.13
C ASP A 113 -15.86 -9.13 8.79
N ALA A 114 -15.11 -8.05 8.54
CA ALA A 114 -15.34 -6.75 9.14
C ALA A 114 -14.63 -5.58 8.45
N ASP A 115 -14.97 -4.38 8.90
CA ASP A 115 -14.27 -3.16 8.53
C ASP A 115 -12.81 -3.18 9.03
N VAL A 116 -11.91 -2.72 8.17
CA VAL A 116 -10.51 -2.47 8.49
C VAL A 116 -10.26 -0.97 8.44
N TYR A 117 -9.53 -0.44 9.41
CA TYR A 117 -9.24 0.99 9.48
C TYR A 117 -7.84 1.28 8.96
N TYR A 118 -7.74 2.14 7.96
CA TYR A 118 -6.47 2.67 7.49
C TYR A 118 -6.03 3.85 8.34
N LEU A 119 -4.82 3.76 8.87
CA LEU A 119 -4.24 4.77 9.77
C LEU A 119 -3.20 5.65 9.08
N GLY A 120 -2.55 5.14 8.04
CA GLY A 120 -1.50 5.87 7.34
C GLY A 120 -0.55 4.95 6.59
N ALA A 121 0.49 5.55 6.01
CA ALA A 121 1.59 4.83 5.39
C ALA A 121 2.92 5.26 6.00
N ARG A 122 3.88 4.33 6.06
CA ARG A 122 5.23 4.55 6.56
C ARG A 122 6.23 4.20 5.47
N PHE A 123 7.11 5.15 5.19
CA PHE A 123 8.23 4.99 4.27
C PHE A 123 9.54 5.16 5.04
N HIS A 124 10.49 4.26 4.79
CA HIS A 124 11.83 4.35 5.32
C HIS A 124 12.83 4.10 4.20
N TYR A 125 13.77 5.02 4.07
CA TYR A 125 14.77 5.08 3.00
C TYR A 125 16.14 5.42 3.61
N VAL A 126 17.21 5.03 2.90
CA VAL A 126 18.60 5.41 3.19
C VAL A 126 19.08 6.40 2.14
#